data_AF-A0A225ADL9-F1
#
_entry.id   AF-A0A225ADL9-F1
#
_cell.length_a   1.000
_cell.length_b   1.000
_cell.length_c   1.000
_cell.angle_alpha   90.00
_cell.angle_beta   90.00
_cell.angle_gamma   90.00
#
_symmetry.space_group_name_H-M   'P 1'
#
loop_
_entity.id
_entity.type
_entity.pdbx_description
1 polymer ?
#
loop_
_entity_poly.entity_id
_entity_poly.type
_entity_poly.pdbx_seq_one_letter_code
_entity_poly.pdbx_strand_id
1 'polypeptide(L)'
;MPSKGTIVLTGANGTIGSAVISRIMSSRELFSYHGIYIVRNASYYVAPEQETTHAYNALSLELSSLDRVRAAAVTISYNEASSRN
;
A
#
# COMPACT_ATOMS: atom_id res chain seq x y z
N MET A 1 5.38 -5.58 -16.64
CA MET A 1 6.68 -5.86 -15.97
C MET A 1 6.35 -6.29 -14.56
N PRO A 2 6.88 -7.40 -14.03
CA PRO A 2 6.69 -7.77 -12.63
C PRO A 2 7.24 -6.66 -11.71
N SER A 3 6.60 -6.44 -10.56
CA SER A 3 7.06 -5.43 -9.59
C SER A 3 8.43 -5.82 -9.03
N LYS A 4 9.26 -4.83 -8.67
CA LYS A 4 10.55 -5.08 -8.02
C LYS A 4 10.42 -5.62 -6.58
N GLY A 5 9.24 -5.45 -6.01
CA GLY A 5 8.90 -5.80 -4.63
C GLY A 5 7.68 -4.99 -4.20
N THR A 6 7.39 -5.02 -2.90
CA THR A 6 6.21 -4.37 -2.34
C THR A 6 6.59 -3.39 -1.23
N ILE A 7 5.99 -2.20 -1.28
CA ILE A 7 6.10 -1.16 -0.25
C ILE A 7 4.82 -1.19 0.57
N VAL A 8 4.94 -1.54 1.85
CA VAL A 8 3.83 -1.48 2.81
C VAL A 8 3.91 -0.17 3.56
N LEU A 9 2.88 0.68 3.44
CA LEU A 9 2.82 1.98 4.10
C LEU A 9 1.56 2.08 4.95
N THR A 10 1.74 2.28 6.26
CA THR A 10 0.64 2.59 7.19
C THR A 10 0.40 4.09 7.30
N GLY A 11 -0.84 4.48 7.63
CA GLY A 11 -1.19 5.89 7.75
C GLY A 11 -1.22 6.60 6.40
N ALA A 12 -1.50 5.86 5.33
CA ALA A 12 -1.44 6.34 3.95
C ALA A 12 -2.39 7.52 3.64
N ASN A 13 -3.47 7.68 4.42
CA ASN A 13 -4.41 8.80 4.30
C ASN A 13 -4.07 10.01 5.19
N GLY A 14 -2.94 9.97 5.89
CA GLY A 14 -2.44 11.11 6.67
C GLY A 14 -1.60 12.06 5.81
N THR A 15 -1.27 13.24 6.33
CA THR A 15 -0.46 14.26 5.64
C THR A 15 0.89 13.73 5.16
N ILE A 16 1.61 13.02 6.02
CA ILE A 16 2.91 12.43 5.67
C ILE A 16 2.71 11.21 4.75
N GLY A 17 1.71 10.37 5.03
CA GLY A 17 1.44 9.18 4.22
C GLY A 17 1.12 9.53 2.77
N SER A 18 0.27 10.53 2.54
CA SER A 18 -0.07 10.99 1.19
C SER A 18 1.15 11.59 0.48
N ALA A 19 1.99 12.37 1.16
CA ALA A 19 3.22 12.91 0.59
C ALA A 19 4.23 11.81 0.21
N VAL A 20 4.33 10.75 1.03
CA VAL A 20 5.17 9.57 0.72
C VAL A 20 4.65 8.85 -0.53
N ILE A 21 3.32 8.67 -0.65
CA ILE A 21 2.73 8.06 -1.86
C ILE A 21 3.02 8.91 -3.09
N SER A 22 2.83 10.23 -3.01
CA SER A 22 3.19 11.15 -4.10
C SER A 22 4.66 11.04 -4.50
N ARG A 23 5.55 10.80 -3.52
CA ARG A 23 6.98 10.56 -3.80
C ARG A 23 7.24 9.21 -4.46
N ILE A 24 6.56 8.15 -4.03
CA ILE A 24 6.63 6.81 -4.66
C ILE A 24 6.21 6.90 -6.13
N MET A 25 5.08 7.57 -6.39
CA MET A 25 4.50 7.71 -7.72
C MET A 25 5.32 8.61 -8.66
N SER A 26 5.97 9.65 -8.14
CA SER A 26 6.81 10.55 -8.94
C SER A 26 8.24 10.04 -9.15
N SER A 27 8.68 9.02 -8.41
CA SER A 27 10.04 8.48 -8.50
C SER A 27 10.09 7.27 -9.44
N ARG A 28 10.87 7.36 -10.52
CA ARG A 28 11.08 6.23 -11.46
C ARG A 28 11.56 4.95 -10.77
N GLU A 29 12.33 5.08 -9.70
CA GLU A 29 12.84 3.93 -8.96
C GLU A 29 11.72 3.26 -8.15
N LEU A 30 10.96 4.05 -7.39
CA LEU A 30 9.93 3.54 -6.48
C LEU A 30 8.64 3.15 -7.20
N PHE A 31 8.35 3.78 -8.34
CA PHE A 31 7.18 3.48 -9.17
C PHE A 31 7.08 2.02 -9.59
N SER A 32 8.23 1.34 -9.69
CA SER A 32 8.34 -0.07 -10.07
C SER A 32 8.01 -1.06 -8.95
N TYR A 33 7.74 -0.59 -7.73
CA TYR A 33 7.24 -1.40 -6.62
C TYR A 33 5.71 -1.41 -6.61
N HIS A 34 5.11 -2.49 -6.11
CA HIS A 34 3.68 -2.52 -5.80
C HIS A 34 3.43 -1.85 -4.44
N GLY A 35 2.41 -1.03 -4.34
CA GLY A 35 2.03 -0.36 -3.09
C GLY A 35 0.96 -1.13 -2.31
N ILE A 36 1.15 -1.29 -1.00
CA ILE A 36 0.07 -1.66 -0.08
C ILE A 36 -0.15 -0.49 0.89
N TYR A 37 -1.21 0.27 0.64
CA TYR A 37 -1.52 1.51 1.32
C TYR A 37 -2.56 1.28 2.41
N ILE A 38 -2.08 1.21 3.64
CA ILE A 38 -2.86 0.87 4.81
C ILE A 38 -3.43 2.13 5.45
N VAL A 39 -4.75 2.14 5.60
CA VAL A 39 -5.52 3.20 6.24
C VAL A 39 -6.45 2.59 7.27
N ARG A 40 -7.03 3.42 8.15
CA ARG A 40 -7.99 2.92 9.15
C ARG A 40 -9.25 2.34 8.50
N ASN A 41 -9.75 3.01 7.46
CA ASN A 41 -10.89 2.57 6.66
C ASN A 41 -10.65 2.92 5.19
N ALA A 42 -10.52 1.90 4.35
CA ALA A 42 -10.20 2.01 2.93
C ALA A 42 -11.32 2.69 2.12
N SER A 43 -12.56 2.71 2.60
CA SER A 43 -13.65 3.45 1.95
C SER A 43 -13.42 4.97 1.93
N TYR A 44 -12.56 5.49 2.82
CA TYR A 44 -12.15 6.91 2.83
C TYR A 44 -10.78 7.15 2.22
N TYR A 45 -10.15 6.13 1.63
CA TYR A 45 -8.89 6.31 0.94
C TYR A 45 -9.13 7.08 -0.36
N VAL A 46 -8.50 8.25 -0.46
CA VAL A 46 -8.50 9.02 -1.70
C VAL A 46 -7.21 8.67 -2.43
N ALA A 47 -7.37 8.06 -3.61
CA ALA A 47 -6.25 7.81 -4.49
C ALA A 47 -5.62 9.16 -4.90
N PRO A 48 -4.29 9.24 -5.05
CA PRO A 48 -3.65 10.42 -5.60
C PRO A 48 -4.23 10.76 -6.99
N GLU A 49 -4.51 12.05 -7.22
CA GLU A 49 -5.18 12.53 -8.44
C GLU A 49 -4.38 12.33 -9.74
N GLN A 50 -3.09 11.98 -9.66
CA GLN A 50 -2.33 11.66 -10.88
C GLN A 50 -2.85 10.35 -11.48
N GLU A 51 -3.16 10.36 -12.78
CA GLU A 51 -3.35 9.14 -13.56
C GLU A 51 -2.04 8.35 -13.57
N THR A 52 -1.83 7.55 -12.53
CA THR A 52 -0.61 6.76 -12.39
C THR A 52 -0.90 5.34 -12.83
N THR A 53 -0.02 4.78 -13.66
CA THR A 53 0.05 3.33 -13.92
C THR A 53 0.66 2.55 -12.75
N HIS A 54 0.80 3.19 -11.58
CA HIS A 54 1.38 2.58 -10.39
C HIS A 54 0.39 1.56 -9.81
N ALA A 55 0.84 0.31 -9.70
CA ALA A 55 0.02 -0.75 -9.13
C ALA A 55 0.01 -0.65 -7.60
N TYR A 56 -1.18 -0.54 -7.00
CA TYR A 56 -1.31 -0.55 -5.55
C TYR A 56 -2.66 -1.12 -5.08
N ASN A 57 -2.72 -1.54 -3.81
CA ASN A 57 -3.93 -1.94 -3.11
C ASN A 57 -4.10 -1.11 -1.84
N ALA A 58 -5.30 -0.58 -1.60
CA ALA A 58 -5.64 0.06 -0.33
C ALA A 58 -6.24 -0.98 0.63
N LEU A 59 -5.79 -1.00 1.89
CA LEU A 59 -6.24 -1.97 2.89
C LEU A 59 -6.68 -1.28 4.19
N SER A 60 -7.80 -1.74 4.75
CA SER A 60 -8.28 -1.28 6.06
C SER A 60 -7.58 -2.05 7.17
N LEU A 61 -6.92 -1.34 8.10
CA LEU A 61 -6.33 -1.92 9.30
C LEU A 61 -6.46 -0.97 10.48
N GLU A 62 -7.03 -1.49 11.57
CA GLU A 62 -7.03 -0.83 12.86
C GLU A 62 -5.77 -1.27 13.64
N LEU A 63 -4.75 -0.41 13.66
CA LEU A 63 -3.44 -0.70 14.26
C LEU A 63 -3.49 -0.89 15.78
N SER A 64 -4.53 -0.38 16.45
CA SER A 64 -4.72 -0.59 17.89
C SER A 64 -5.09 -2.04 18.26
N SER A 65 -5.48 -2.87 17.28
CA SER A 65 -5.80 -4.29 17.49
C SER A 65 -4.68 -5.20 16.98
N LEU A 66 -3.90 -5.77 17.91
CA LEU A 66 -2.80 -6.69 17.57
C LEU A 66 -3.28 -7.91 16.77
N ASP A 67 -4.47 -8.44 17.07
CA ASP A 67 -5.02 -9.59 16.33
C ASP A 67 -5.29 -9.23 14.87
N ARG A 68 -5.83 -8.03 14.62
CA ARG A 68 -6.02 -7.52 13.25
C ARG A 68 -4.69 -7.27 12.55
N VAL A 69 -3.68 -6.77 13.25
CA VAL A 69 -2.33 -6.58 12.70
C VAL A 69 -1.71 -7.91 12.27
N ARG A 70 -1.80 -8.95 13.11
CA ARG A 70 -1.29 -10.30 12.77
C ARG A 70 -2.05 -10.89 11.58
N ALA A 71 -3.37 -10.79 11.58
CA ALA A 71 -4.19 -11.27 10.46
C ALA A 71 -3.83 -10.55 9.14
N ALA A 72 -3.66 -9.22 9.18
CA ALA A 72 -3.26 -8.45 8.02
C ALA A 72 -1.86 -8.85 7.51
N ALA A 73 -0.90 -9.10 8.41
CA ALA A 73 0.44 -9.55 8.03
C ALA A 73 0.42 -10.90 7.29
N VAL A 74 -0.41 -11.85 7.75
CA VAL A 74 -0.62 -13.14 7.08
C VAL A 74 -1.23 -12.93 5.69
N THR A 75 -2.28 -12.10 5.58
CA THR A 75 -2.94 -11.79 4.31
C THR A 75 -1.98 -11.15 3.30
N ILE A 76 -1.19 -10.16 3.75
CA ILE A 76 -0.18 -9.51 2.91
C ILE A 76 0.83 -10.54 2.40
N SER A 77 1.36 -11.38 3.29
CA SER A 77 2.34 -12.41 2.92
C SER A 77 1.79 -13.42 1.90
N TYR A 78 0.53 -13.83 2.07
CA TYR A 78 -0.15 -14.75 1.16
C TYR A 78 -0.38 -14.14 -0.24
N ASN A 79 -0.79 -12.88 -0.30
CA ASN A 79 -1.03 -12.17 -1.55
C ASN A 79 0.27 -11.96 -2.35
N GLU A 80 1.35 -11.62 -1.65
CA GLU A 80 2.68 -11.50 -2.25
C GLU A 80 3.22 -12.83 -2.78
N ALA A 81 2.97 -13.93 -2.06
CA ALA A 81 3.34 -15.27 -2.54
C ALA A 81 2.54 -15.69 -3.78
N SER A 82 1.24 -15.39 -3.81
CA SER A 82 0.35 -15.73 -4.93
C SER A 82 0.66 -14.95 -6.20
N SER A 83 1.18 -13.71 -6.09
CA SER A 83 1.56 -12.88 -7.24
C SER A 83 2.89 -13.28 -7.90
N ARG A 84 3.63 -14.25 -7.33
CA ARG A 84 4.94 -14.72 -7.82
C ARG A 84 4.89 -16.08 -8.55
N ASN A 85 3.75 -16.77 -8.51
CA ASN A 85 3.48 -18.00 -9.28
C ASN A 85 2.68 -17.69 -10.54
#